data_AF-A0A8H3GAX4-F1
#
_entry.id   AF-A0A8H3GAX4-F1
#
_cell.length_a   1.000
_cell.length_b   1.000
_cell.length_c   1.000
_cell.angle_alpha   90.00
_cell.angle_beta   90.00
_cell.angle_gamma   90.00
#
_symmetry.space_group_name_H-M   'P 1'
#
loop_
_entity.id
_entity.type
_entity.pdbx_description
1 polymer ?
#
loop_
_entity_poly.entity_id
_entity_poly.type
_entity_poly.pdbx_seq_one_letter_code
_entity_poly.pdbx_strand_id
1 'polypeptide(L)'
;MQPSPLKGVSIREELRLHSRYIRDTLVPLLSKQPKLTRSDSVCLHSIFDTLDTVAMTLDLLRYSRIEKALMVIAASGNACWPLEILVHAEELITKWEDELGPLKNLRADLYGPGGRMEGVRKITWKDGRVPDDETKSAWSVEGAPKPSRAHASGHLGFEVGEYVLSLSIGPIIAFINTLSSWWLKPAAAYRDGIIDETSHGITANERGAYAIVLAGSCEIDLGRNGEIRYEAGINDPGVFKLTKTMLREDPEEKVVRVLRSWKLRSKNAPKAGLRYDGLYRILSFSVHLSPPNTWHIAFTLSRLPIQPSLLQALHIPTSDQLDDWKDYQHLKLIDRGDDFAVLREILAQPQGAGEELGDGDGMSNGRHGSEDSGYFSRRGSKAVSTGAGKKDAIFMEELGQMVEVIKREDDKDKDEEAEEADDEGAEMKDLEEEIEKEKEKEKENENENEGIEDSDGKQGLNMNVDENQTNDEPIPIPANPALAREPVNQIYAQVRIGTRFISPRRPAEPRLSADEAVVARSRSSGLEK
;
A
#
# COMPACT_ATOMS: atom_id res chain seq x y z
N MET A 1 29.82 15.96 20.15
CA MET A 1 28.82 15.01 20.69
C MET A 1 28.73 13.89 19.67
N GLN A 2 29.15 12.67 20.02
CA GLN A 2 28.99 11.55 19.10
C GLN A 2 27.51 11.17 19.02
N PRO A 3 26.98 10.85 17.81
CA PRO A 3 25.64 10.32 17.65
C PRO A 3 25.56 9.04 18.47
N SER A 4 24.74 9.06 19.52
CA SER A 4 24.45 7.84 20.26
C SER A 4 23.60 6.93 19.37
N PRO A 5 23.82 5.61 19.37
CA PRO A 5 22.98 4.68 18.63
C PRO A 5 21.52 4.95 18.99
N LEU A 6 20.65 4.92 17.97
CA LEU A 6 19.20 5.04 18.15
C LEU A 6 18.75 4.08 19.25
N LYS A 7 18.34 4.61 20.41
CA LYS A 7 17.98 3.80 21.57
C LYS A 7 16.92 2.76 21.16
N GLY A 8 17.32 1.49 21.11
CA GLY A 8 16.43 0.35 20.85
C GLY A 8 16.35 -0.14 19.40
N VAL A 9 17.04 0.47 18.44
CA VAL A 9 17.10 -0.02 17.05
C VAL A 9 18.35 -0.88 16.89
N SER A 10 18.19 -2.08 16.30
CA SER A 10 19.34 -2.92 15.96
C SER A 10 20.20 -2.24 14.90
N ILE A 11 21.53 -2.34 15.01
CA ILE A 11 22.47 -1.81 14.00
C ILE A 11 22.12 -2.29 12.58
N ARG A 12 21.55 -3.51 12.47
CA ARG A 12 21.08 -4.09 11.21
C ARG A 12 20.02 -3.22 10.53
N GLU A 13 19.07 -2.71 11.31
CA GLU A 13 17.99 -1.88 10.80
C GLU A 13 18.45 -0.45 10.58
N GLU A 14 19.32 0.08 11.44
CA GLU A 14 19.93 1.40 11.27
C GLU A 14 20.68 1.51 9.94
N LEU A 15 21.53 0.55 9.60
CA LEU A 15 22.24 0.54 8.31
C LEU A 15 21.29 0.40 7.11
N ARG A 16 20.19 -0.34 7.25
CA ARG A 16 19.17 -0.46 6.20
C ARG A 16 18.47 0.88 5.96
N LEU A 17 18.16 1.59 7.04
CA LEU A 17 17.59 2.94 6.97
C LEU A 17 18.59 3.94 6.36
N HIS A 18 19.89 3.84 6.68
CA HIS A 18 20.92 4.64 6.02
C HIS A 18 20.99 4.39 4.51
N SER A 19 20.97 3.12 4.08
CA SER A 19 20.95 2.77 2.66
C SER A 19 19.75 3.38 1.93
N ARG A 20 18.56 3.27 2.53
CA ARG A 20 17.32 3.88 2.01
C ARG A 20 17.41 5.40 1.96
N TYR A 21 17.91 6.04 3.00
CA TYR A 21 18.05 7.49 3.03
C TYR A 21 18.94 7.97 1.89
N ILE A 22 20.10 7.35 1.69
CA ILE A 22 21.00 7.68 0.59
C ILE A 22 20.31 7.47 -0.76
N ARG A 23 19.72 6.31 -1.00
CA ARG A 23 19.26 5.90 -2.34
C ARG A 23 17.88 6.40 -2.73
N ASP A 24 16.96 6.46 -1.77
CA ASP A 24 15.56 6.85 -2.01
C ASP A 24 15.33 8.35 -1.72
N THR A 25 16.27 9.03 -1.04
CA THR A 25 16.13 10.45 -0.67
C THR A 25 17.24 11.30 -1.25
N LEU A 26 18.49 11.07 -0.84
CA LEU A 26 19.59 11.95 -1.23
C LEU A 26 19.90 11.86 -2.73
N VAL A 27 19.96 10.67 -3.32
CA VAL A 27 20.23 10.49 -4.75
C VAL A 27 19.19 11.21 -5.63
N PRO A 28 17.86 11.01 -5.44
CA PRO A 28 16.85 11.76 -6.18
C PRO A 28 16.90 13.28 -5.94
N LEU A 29 17.20 13.72 -4.71
CA LEU A 29 17.34 15.14 -4.40
C LEU A 29 18.54 15.74 -5.12
N LEU A 30 19.69 15.09 -5.06
CA LEU A 30 20.93 15.53 -5.71
C LEU A 30 20.82 15.56 -7.24
N SER A 31 20.08 14.61 -7.81
CA SER A 31 19.75 14.62 -9.25
C SER A 31 18.95 15.86 -9.67
N LYS A 32 18.20 16.48 -8.75
CA LYS A 32 17.43 17.71 -9.02
C LYS A 32 18.19 18.97 -8.62
N GLN A 33 18.96 18.89 -7.54
CA GLN A 33 19.70 19.99 -6.94
C GLN A 33 21.09 19.48 -6.52
N PRO A 34 22.16 19.81 -7.26
CA PRO A 34 23.49 19.21 -7.05
C PRO A 34 24.24 19.74 -5.80
N LYS A 35 23.52 20.24 -4.80
CA LYS A 35 24.08 20.75 -3.55
C LYS A 35 23.33 20.15 -2.36
N LEU A 36 24.06 19.43 -1.52
CA LEU A 36 23.57 18.95 -0.23
C LEU A 36 23.27 20.13 0.69
N THR A 37 22.20 19.99 1.48
CA THR A 37 21.97 20.91 2.59
C THR A 37 22.99 20.67 3.70
N ARG A 38 23.17 21.65 4.60
CA ARG A 38 24.06 21.49 5.76
C ARG A 38 23.63 20.32 6.64
N SER A 39 22.32 20.10 6.82
CA SER A 39 21.80 18.97 7.60
C SER A 39 22.13 17.63 6.95
N ASP A 40 22.00 17.53 5.62
CA ASP A 40 22.27 16.28 4.91
C ASP A 40 23.75 15.92 4.97
N SER A 41 24.64 16.91 4.84
CA SER A 41 26.08 16.72 4.98
C SER A 41 26.45 16.22 6.38
N VAL A 42 25.90 16.81 7.45
CA VAL A 42 26.13 16.35 8.83
C VAL A 42 25.63 14.92 9.03
N CYS A 43 24.45 14.60 8.49
CA CYS A 43 23.89 13.26 8.56
C CYS A 43 24.76 12.25 7.81
N LEU A 44 25.27 12.59 6.62
CA LEU A 44 26.19 11.74 5.88
C LEU A 44 27.47 11.45 6.67
N HIS A 45 28.14 12.47 7.21
CA HIS A 45 29.34 12.24 8.02
C HIS A 45 29.05 11.31 9.23
N SER A 46 27.92 11.50 9.89
CA SER A 46 27.47 10.59 10.97
C SER A 46 27.26 9.15 10.49
N ILE A 47 26.77 8.95 9.26
CA ILE A 47 26.63 7.61 8.67
C ILE A 47 28.01 7.00 8.45
N PHE A 48 28.96 7.73 7.87
CA PHE A 48 30.32 7.24 7.62
C PHE A 48 31.08 6.92 8.92
N ASP A 49 30.98 7.77 9.95
CA ASP A 49 31.51 7.48 11.29
C ASP A 49 30.97 6.16 11.85
N THR A 50 29.69 5.88 11.59
CA THR A 50 29.05 4.62 11.99
C THR A 50 29.61 3.44 11.19
N LEU A 51 29.84 3.61 9.89
CA LEU A 51 30.39 2.56 9.04
C LEU A 51 31.84 2.20 9.38
N ASP A 52 32.64 3.17 9.82
CA ASP A 52 34.03 2.93 10.24
C ASP A 52 34.11 2.14 11.56
N THR A 53 33.13 2.30 12.44
CA THR A 53 33.13 1.69 13.78
C THR A 53 32.50 0.30 13.82
N VAL A 54 31.61 -0.02 12.89
CA VAL A 54 30.89 -1.29 12.88
C VAL A 54 31.69 -2.35 12.12
N ALA A 55 31.90 -3.51 12.76
CA ALA A 55 32.47 -4.67 12.11
C ALA A 55 31.48 -5.22 11.06
N MET A 56 31.83 -5.09 9.77
CA MET A 56 30.98 -5.56 8.69
C MET A 56 31.03 -7.08 8.54
N THR A 57 29.88 -7.67 8.23
CA THR A 57 29.72 -9.08 7.88
C THR A 57 28.88 -9.21 6.62
N LEU A 58 29.02 -10.31 5.88
CA LEU A 58 28.22 -10.56 4.67
C LEU A 58 26.72 -10.49 4.95
N ASP A 59 26.24 -11.03 6.07
CA ASP A 59 24.81 -11.04 6.39
C ASP A 59 24.27 -9.65 6.75
N LEU A 60 25.12 -8.79 7.32
CA LEU A 60 24.79 -7.40 7.61
C LEU A 60 24.69 -6.58 6.32
N LEU A 61 25.64 -6.77 5.38
CA LEU A 61 25.59 -6.14 4.05
C LEU A 61 24.38 -6.62 3.25
N ARG A 62 24.15 -7.93 3.17
CA ARG A 62 22.98 -8.51 2.48
C ARG A 62 21.65 -7.96 2.96
N TYR A 63 21.52 -7.68 4.26
CA TYR A 63 20.30 -7.12 4.80
C TYR A 63 20.19 -5.61 4.62
N SER A 64 21.25 -4.88 4.95
CA SER A 64 21.22 -3.42 4.97
C SER A 64 21.28 -2.81 3.58
N ARG A 65 21.88 -3.50 2.61
CA ARG A 65 22.16 -2.99 1.27
C ARG A 65 22.98 -1.71 1.28
N ILE A 66 23.74 -1.48 2.33
CA ILE A 66 24.53 -0.25 2.48
C ILE A 66 25.67 -0.19 1.45
N GLU A 67 26.21 -1.35 1.06
CA GLU A 67 27.19 -1.49 -0.01
C GLU A 67 26.68 -0.92 -1.33
N LYS A 68 25.40 -1.15 -1.64
CA LYS A 68 24.77 -0.62 -2.86
C LYS A 68 24.59 0.89 -2.80
N ALA A 69 24.37 1.45 -1.62
CA ALA A 69 24.30 2.90 -1.44
C ALA A 69 25.68 3.54 -1.65
N LEU A 70 26.73 2.97 -1.08
CA LEU A 70 28.11 3.44 -1.30
C LEU A 70 28.54 3.30 -2.75
N MET A 71 28.22 2.19 -3.42
CA MET A 71 28.52 2.01 -4.85
C MET A 71 27.83 3.06 -5.72
N VAL A 72 26.59 3.48 -5.37
CA VAL A 72 25.90 4.57 -6.07
C VAL A 72 26.61 5.91 -5.85
N ILE A 73 27.09 6.18 -4.63
CA ILE A 73 27.89 7.38 -4.32
C ILE A 73 29.16 7.37 -5.18
N ALA A 74 29.98 6.32 -5.10
CA ALA A 74 31.23 6.19 -5.84
C ALA A 74 31.01 6.31 -7.37
N ALA A 75 29.99 5.64 -7.92
CA ALA A 75 29.69 5.68 -9.35
C ALA A 75 29.19 7.05 -9.85
N SER A 76 28.67 7.91 -8.97
CA SER A 76 28.18 9.25 -9.33
C SER A 76 29.31 10.26 -9.59
N GLY A 77 30.52 9.99 -9.09
CA GLY A 77 31.69 10.86 -9.18
C GLY A 77 31.47 12.27 -8.57
N ASN A 78 32.38 13.20 -8.91
CA ASN A 78 32.46 14.55 -8.32
C ASN A 78 31.28 15.48 -8.66
N ALA A 79 30.31 15.05 -9.45
CA ALA A 79 29.26 15.93 -9.97
C ALA A 79 28.17 16.26 -8.94
N CYS A 80 27.92 15.35 -7.98
CA CYS A 80 26.78 15.44 -7.06
C CYS A 80 27.16 15.29 -5.58
N TRP A 81 28.37 14.79 -5.29
CA TRP A 81 28.81 14.49 -3.92
C TRP A 81 30.07 15.27 -3.56
N PRO A 82 30.26 15.64 -2.28
CA PRO A 82 31.52 16.20 -1.80
C PRO A 82 32.66 15.20 -2.03
N LEU A 83 33.83 15.69 -2.47
CA LEU A 83 34.98 14.83 -2.78
C LEU A 83 35.38 13.94 -1.60
N GLU A 84 35.33 14.46 -0.38
CA GLU A 84 35.63 13.71 0.84
C GLU A 84 34.73 12.48 1.02
N ILE A 85 33.42 12.63 0.74
CA ILE A 85 32.44 11.55 0.84
C ILE A 85 32.66 10.49 -0.24
N LEU A 86 33.06 10.91 -1.45
CA LEU A 86 33.36 9.99 -2.55
C LEU A 86 34.58 9.12 -2.23
N VAL A 87 35.68 9.75 -1.81
CA VAL A 87 36.91 9.06 -1.44
C VAL A 87 36.66 8.08 -0.30
N HIS A 88 35.94 8.51 0.75
CA HIS A 88 35.63 7.64 1.89
C HIS A 88 34.72 6.46 1.49
N ALA A 89 33.76 6.67 0.58
CA ALA A 89 32.93 5.59 0.06
C ALA A 89 33.76 4.55 -0.73
N GLU A 90 34.68 5.01 -1.57
CA GLU A 90 35.59 4.14 -2.33
C GLU A 90 36.52 3.34 -1.41
N GLU A 91 37.11 3.99 -0.40
CA GLU A 91 37.97 3.35 0.61
C GLU A 91 37.21 2.26 1.39
N LEU A 92 35.97 2.54 1.82
CA LEU A 92 35.13 1.54 2.50
C LEU A 92 34.79 0.36 1.59
N ILE A 93 34.45 0.61 0.32
CA ILE A 93 34.17 -0.45 -0.66
C ILE A 93 35.41 -1.32 -0.85
N THR A 94 36.58 -0.72 -1.10
CA THR A 94 37.84 -1.47 -1.28
C THR A 94 38.17 -2.31 -0.04
N LYS A 95 38.09 -1.71 1.16
CA LYS A 95 38.32 -2.41 2.42
C LYS A 95 37.40 -3.63 2.56
N TRP A 96 36.11 -3.47 2.31
CA TRP A 96 35.16 -4.58 2.41
C TRP A 96 35.34 -5.62 1.31
N GLU A 97 35.74 -5.24 0.10
CA GLU A 97 36.05 -6.18 -0.98
C GLU A 97 37.30 -7.02 -0.67
N ASP A 98 38.31 -6.43 -0.03
CA ASP A 98 39.51 -7.13 0.43
C ASP A 98 39.19 -8.13 1.56
N GLU A 99 38.29 -7.77 2.48
CA GLU A 99 37.92 -8.60 3.64
C GLU A 99 36.86 -9.67 3.32
N LEU A 100 35.86 -9.34 2.50
CA LEU A 100 34.65 -10.16 2.30
C LEU A 100 34.51 -10.69 0.86
N GLY A 101 35.38 -10.26 -0.05
CA GLY A 101 35.32 -10.58 -1.47
C GLY A 101 34.43 -9.64 -2.29
N PRO A 102 34.28 -9.89 -3.61
CA PRO A 102 33.65 -8.95 -4.53
C PRO A 102 32.20 -8.62 -4.17
N LEU A 103 31.93 -7.34 -3.85
CA LEU A 103 30.61 -6.90 -3.38
C LEU A 103 29.58 -6.80 -4.50
N LYS A 104 30.01 -6.61 -5.75
CA LYS A 104 29.14 -6.57 -6.93
C LYS A 104 28.24 -7.81 -7.09
N ASN A 105 28.69 -8.96 -6.56
CA ASN A 105 27.98 -10.23 -6.66
C ASN A 105 27.13 -10.54 -5.42
N LEU A 106 27.09 -9.62 -4.45
CA LEU A 106 26.36 -9.82 -3.21
C LEU A 106 24.84 -9.73 -3.43
N ARG A 107 24.16 -10.86 -3.21
CA ARG A 107 22.70 -11.01 -3.37
C ARG A 107 22.02 -11.18 -2.02
N ALA A 108 20.75 -10.81 -1.94
CA ALA A 108 19.95 -11.12 -0.75
C ALA A 108 19.84 -12.62 -0.59
N ASP A 109 19.90 -13.06 0.66
CA ASP A 109 19.37 -14.35 1.02
C ASP A 109 17.84 -14.28 1.09
N LEU A 110 17.19 -14.43 -0.06
CA LEU A 110 15.75 -14.26 -0.16
C LEU A 110 14.97 -15.34 0.60
N TYR A 111 15.49 -16.58 0.64
CA TYR A 111 14.80 -17.74 1.19
C TYR A 111 15.29 -18.15 2.58
N GLY A 112 16.49 -17.69 3.00
CA GLY A 112 17.00 -17.94 4.33
C GLY A 112 16.38 -17.05 5.41
N PRO A 113 16.88 -17.16 6.66
CA PRO A 113 16.29 -16.50 7.82
C PRO A 113 16.23 -14.97 7.70
N GLY A 114 15.03 -14.41 7.87
CA GLY A 114 14.74 -12.98 7.69
C GLY A 114 14.62 -12.54 6.23
N GLY A 115 14.74 -13.46 5.26
CA GLY A 115 14.55 -13.20 3.85
C GLY A 115 13.08 -12.99 3.48
N ARG A 116 12.79 -12.18 2.45
CA ARG A 116 11.40 -11.88 2.04
C ARG A 116 10.60 -13.10 1.60
N MET A 117 11.28 -14.17 1.19
CA MET A 117 10.71 -15.45 0.76
C MET A 117 10.92 -16.57 1.79
N GLU A 118 11.40 -16.26 2.99
CA GLU A 118 11.53 -17.24 4.09
C GLU A 118 10.21 -18.00 4.29
N GLY A 119 10.27 -19.32 4.41
CA GLY A 119 9.09 -20.18 4.56
C GLY A 119 8.24 -20.38 3.30
N VAL A 120 8.47 -19.60 2.23
CA VAL A 120 7.82 -19.81 0.93
C VAL A 120 8.62 -20.84 0.13
N ARG A 121 8.35 -22.13 0.37
CA ARG A 121 9.03 -23.21 -0.34
C ARG A 121 8.38 -23.46 -1.70
N LYS A 122 9.23 -23.69 -2.68
CA LYS A 122 8.85 -24.13 -4.00
C LYS A 122 8.41 -25.59 -3.97
N ILE A 123 7.22 -25.90 -4.50
CA ILE A 123 6.87 -27.30 -4.77
C ILE A 123 7.53 -27.67 -6.09
N THR A 124 8.58 -28.46 -6.03
CA THR A 124 9.05 -29.28 -7.14
C THR A 124 8.12 -30.49 -7.24
N TRP A 125 7.49 -30.72 -8.41
CA TRP A 125 6.75 -31.97 -8.63
C TRP A 125 7.70 -33.16 -8.73
N LYS A 126 7.16 -34.36 -8.55
CA LYS A 126 7.89 -35.65 -8.62
C LYS A 126 8.74 -35.84 -9.89
N ASP A 127 8.44 -35.11 -10.97
CA ASP A 127 9.13 -35.24 -12.25
C ASP A 127 10.24 -34.19 -12.46
N GLY A 128 10.66 -33.49 -11.40
CA GLY A 128 11.74 -32.48 -11.45
C GLY A 128 11.36 -31.18 -12.17
N ARG A 129 10.13 -31.05 -12.66
CA ARG A 129 9.65 -29.83 -13.31
C ARG A 129 9.14 -28.81 -12.30
N VAL A 130 9.60 -27.59 -12.49
CA VAL A 130 9.09 -26.40 -11.83
C VAL A 130 7.75 -26.03 -12.46
N PRO A 131 6.72 -25.75 -11.66
CA PRO A 131 5.43 -25.31 -12.20
C PRO A 131 5.53 -23.90 -12.76
N ASP A 132 4.90 -23.67 -13.91
CA ASP A 132 4.73 -22.32 -14.44
C ASP A 132 4.02 -21.43 -13.40
N ASP A 133 4.41 -20.14 -13.36
CA ASP A 133 3.91 -19.11 -12.44
C ASP A 133 2.38 -19.03 -12.32
N GLU A 134 1.64 -19.58 -13.30
CA GLU A 134 0.19 -19.53 -13.41
C GLU A 134 -0.52 -20.74 -12.77
N THR A 135 0.21 -21.77 -12.37
CA THR A 135 -0.39 -22.93 -11.70
C THR A 135 -0.62 -22.66 -10.22
N LYS A 136 -1.89 -22.43 -9.88
CA LYS A 136 -2.43 -22.06 -8.55
C LYS A 136 -2.05 -22.98 -7.37
N SER A 137 -1.44 -24.14 -7.61
CA SER A 137 -1.24 -25.23 -6.63
C SER A 137 0.23 -25.56 -6.31
N ALA A 138 1.18 -24.73 -6.74
CA ALA A 138 2.61 -25.06 -6.81
C ALA A 138 3.50 -24.55 -5.66
N TRP A 139 2.94 -23.94 -4.61
CA TRP A 139 3.73 -23.38 -3.51
C TRP A 139 3.29 -23.97 -2.19
N SER A 140 4.26 -24.47 -1.42
CA SER A 140 4.04 -24.96 -0.06
C SER A 140 4.61 -23.91 0.85
N VAL A 141 3.75 -23.26 1.62
CA VAL A 141 4.18 -22.30 2.63
C VAL A 141 4.24 -23.04 3.97
N GLU A 142 5.45 -23.26 4.46
CA GLU A 142 5.67 -23.90 5.76
C GLU A 142 5.27 -22.90 6.85
N GLY A 143 4.44 -23.35 7.81
CA GLY A 143 3.94 -22.47 8.85
C GLY A 143 2.99 -21.37 8.36
N ALA A 144 2.37 -21.53 7.18
CA ALA A 144 1.36 -20.60 6.71
C ALA A 144 0.32 -20.36 7.83
N PRO A 145 0.01 -19.10 8.16
CA PRO A 145 -1.00 -18.79 9.15
C PRO A 145 -2.29 -19.48 8.73
N LYS A 146 -3.04 -19.94 9.73
CA LYS A 146 -4.40 -20.44 9.48
C LYS A 146 -5.14 -19.37 8.66
N PRO A 147 -5.90 -19.75 7.61
CA PRO A 147 -6.67 -18.82 6.77
C PRO A 147 -7.49 -17.81 7.58
N SER A 148 -7.83 -18.17 8.83
CA SER A 148 -8.48 -17.32 9.82
C SER A 148 -7.87 -15.93 10.01
N ARG A 149 -6.54 -15.74 9.89
CA ARG A 149 -5.97 -14.38 9.99
C ARG A 149 -6.42 -13.51 8.82
N ALA A 150 -6.33 -14.04 7.60
CA ALA A 150 -6.77 -13.33 6.40
C ALA A 150 -8.29 -13.09 6.40
N HIS A 151 -9.07 -13.95 7.06
CA HIS A 151 -10.52 -13.80 7.15
C HIS A 151 -10.99 -12.63 8.01
N ALA A 152 -10.11 -12.09 8.86
CA ALA A 152 -10.45 -10.94 9.68
C ALA A 152 -10.59 -9.66 8.82
N SER A 153 -11.50 -8.78 9.24
CA SER A 153 -11.74 -7.48 8.62
C SER A 153 -10.60 -6.50 8.92
N GLY A 154 -10.56 -5.39 8.16
CA GLY A 154 -9.57 -4.34 8.38
C GLY A 154 -8.16 -4.68 7.88
N HIS A 155 -7.17 -3.94 8.38
CA HIS A 155 -5.80 -3.94 7.84
C HIS A 155 -4.86 -4.99 8.46
N LEU A 156 -5.27 -5.70 9.52
CA LEU A 156 -4.53 -6.83 10.12
C LEU A 156 -3.10 -6.54 10.61
N GLY A 157 -2.82 -5.27 10.92
CA GLY A 157 -1.47 -4.79 11.26
C GLY A 157 -0.56 -4.54 10.04
N PHE A 158 -1.08 -4.71 8.82
CA PHE A 158 -0.40 -4.25 7.62
C PHE A 158 -0.58 -2.74 7.47
N GLU A 159 0.52 -2.07 7.17
CA GLU A 159 0.56 -0.63 6.97
C GLU A 159 0.64 -0.29 5.49
N VAL A 160 -0.07 0.77 5.11
CA VAL A 160 0.13 1.43 3.83
C VAL A 160 1.35 2.33 3.98
N GLY A 161 2.22 2.34 2.97
CA GLY A 161 3.40 3.18 2.97
C GLY A 161 3.10 4.63 3.27
N GLU A 162 3.51 5.07 4.45
CA GLU A 162 3.52 6.47 4.81
C GLU A 162 4.92 7.02 4.58
N TYR A 163 5.01 8.05 3.74
CA TYR A 163 6.23 8.83 3.62
C TYR A 163 6.18 9.92 4.68
N VAL A 164 6.66 9.60 5.90
CA VAL A 164 6.81 10.60 6.97
C VAL A 164 8.23 11.14 6.92
N LEU A 165 8.36 12.39 6.48
CA LEU A 165 9.51 13.21 6.84
C LEU A 165 9.31 13.66 8.30
N SER A 166 9.72 12.82 9.26
CA SER A 166 9.64 13.24 10.66
C SER A 166 10.69 14.31 10.91
N LEU A 167 10.27 15.57 10.99
CA LEU A 167 11.12 16.71 11.33
C LEU A 167 11.26 16.93 12.85
N SER A 168 10.77 15.99 13.67
CA SER A 168 10.75 16.16 15.13
C SER A 168 11.74 15.21 15.79
N ILE A 169 12.92 15.76 16.08
CA ILE A 169 13.82 15.61 17.25
C ILE A 169 15.28 15.75 16.77
N GLY A 170 15.73 17.00 16.57
CA GLY A 170 17.15 17.33 16.37
C GLY A 170 17.71 17.17 14.95
N PRO A 171 19.00 17.54 14.72
CA PRO A 171 19.66 17.56 13.40
C PRO A 171 19.97 16.17 12.81
N ILE A 172 19.45 15.10 13.41
CA ILE A 172 19.66 13.71 13.00
C ILE A 172 18.29 13.07 13.14
N ILE A 173 17.79 12.40 12.09
CA ILE A 173 16.55 11.59 12.08
C ILE A 173 15.31 12.30 11.52
N ALA A 174 15.38 12.68 10.24
CA ALA A 174 14.21 12.54 9.36
C ALA A 174 14.27 11.16 8.69
N PHE A 175 14.06 10.10 9.46
CA PHE A 175 14.00 8.75 8.89
C PHE A 175 12.64 8.55 8.22
N ILE A 176 12.70 8.27 6.92
CA ILE A 176 11.59 7.78 6.13
C ILE A 176 11.34 6.33 6.55
N ASN A 177 10.50 6.13 7.56
CA ASN A 177 9.95 4.83 7.89
C ASN A 177 8.78 4.52 6.95
N THR A 178 9.05 4.38 5.64
CA THR A 178 8.04 3.84 4.71
C THR A 178 7.98 2.32 4.90
N LEU A 179 7.34 1.86 5.98
CA LEU A 179 7.06 0.45 6.22
C LEU A 179 5.76 0.04 5.53
N SER A 180 5.65 0.29 4.22
CA SER A 180 4.54 -0.29 3.47
C SER A 180 4.69 -1.79 3.37
N SER A 181 3.57 -2.48 3.52
CA SER A 181 3.53 -3.92 3.30
C SER A 181 3.68 -4.21 1.81
N TRP A 182 4.78 -4.86 1.45
CA TRP A 182 5.16 -5.20 0.09
C TRP A 182 5.80 -6.58 0.03
N TRP A 183 5.44 -7.34 -1.01
CA TRP A 183 5.85 -8.72 -1.21
C TRP A 183 6.42 -8.92 -2.60
N LEU A 184 7.37 -9.84 -2.72
CA LEU A 184 7.88 -10.26 -4.03
C LEU A 184 6.78 -10.94 -4.86
N LYS A 185 5.87 -11.68 -4.22
CA LYS A 185 4.79 -12.39 -4.93
C LYS A 185 3.59 -12.68 -4.01
N PRO A 186 2.41 -13.03 -4.58
CA PRO A 186 1.23 -13.39 -3.79
C PRO A 186 1.46 -14.50 -2.75
N ALA A 187 2.32 -15.48 -3.01
CA ALA A 187 2.60 -16.52 -2.01
C ALA A 187 3.26 -15.99 -0.72
N ALA A 188 4.05 -14.92 -0.79
CA ALA A 188 4.60 -14.28 0.40
C ALA A 188 3.53 -13.47 1.14
N ALA A 189 2.60 -12.84 0.42
CA ALA A 189 1.43 -12.21 1.02
C ALA A 189 0.50 -13.23 1.71
N TYR A 190 0.32 -14.40 1.08
CA TYR A 190 -0.39 -15.54 1.68
C TYR A 190 0.29 -16.02 2.97
N ARG A 191 1.62 -16.20 2.94
CA ARG A 191 2.41 -16.52 4.15
C ARG A 191 2.20 -15.50 5.25
N ASP A 192 2.14 -14.21 4.94
CA ASP A 192 1.98 -13.18 5.97
C ASP A 192 0.53 -13.08 6.45
N GLY A 193 -0.43 -13.68 5.72
CA GLY A 193 -1.82 -13.80 6.10
C GLY A 193 -2.67 -12.58 5.76
N ILE A 194 -2.26 -11.75 4.79
CA ILE A 194 -3.10 -10.66 4.27
C ILE A 194 -4.19 -11.18 3.30
N ILE A 195 -3.91 -12.31 2.64
CA ILE A 195 -4.78 -13.06 1.71
C ILE A 195 -4.70 -14.55 2.06
N ASP A 196 -5.74 -15.33 1.73
CA ASP A 196 -5.75 -16.80 1.89
C ASP A 196 -5.70 -17.58 0.55
N GLU A 197 -5.53 -16.86 -0.57
CA GLU A 197 -5.29 -17.46 -1.87
C GLU A 197 -4.11 -16.75 -2.54
N THR A 198 -3.37 -17.47 -3.38
CA THR A 198 -2.22 -16.92 -4.12
C THR A 198 -2.57 -16.44 -5.52
N SER A 199 -3.82 -16.61 -5.94
CA SER A 199 -4.31 -16.15 -7.24
C SER A 199 -4.61 -14.65 -7.21
N HIS A 200 -4.60 -14.03 -8.39
CA HIS A 200 -5.11 -12.66 -8.54
C HIS A 200 -6.64 -12.69 -8.57
N GLY A 201 -7.27 -11.59 -8.22
CA GLY A 201 -8.74 -11.48 -8.16
C GLY A 201 -9.24 -11.32 -6.73
N ILE A 202 -10.45 -11.80 -6.48
CA ILE A 202 -11.15 -11.60 -5.23
C ILE A 202 -10.84 -12.74 -4.25
N THR A 203 -10.43 -12.37 -3.05
CA THR A 203 -10.25 -13.29 -1.93
C THR A 203 -11.46 -13.18 -0.99
N ALA A 204 -12.11 -14.31 -0.73
CA ALA A 204 -13.39 -14.35 -0.03
C ALA A 204 -13.61 -15.62 0.79
N ASN A 205 -14.50 -15.53 1.77
CA ASN A 205 -15.01 -16.68 2.52
C ASN A 205 -16.56 -16.69 2.53
N GLU A 206 -17.15 -17.49 3.42
CA GLU A 206 -18.61 -17.58 3.57
C GLU A 206 -19.25 -16.24 3.96
N ARG A 207 -18.55 -15.39 4.72
CA ARG A 207 -19.04 -14.08 5.16
C ARG A 207 -19.02 -13.07 4.03
N GLY A 208 -18.06 -13.16 3.11
CA GLY A 208 -17.94 -12.28 1.94
C GLY A 208 -16.49 -12.10 1.51
N ALA A 209 -16.28 -11.19 0.56
CA ALA A 209 -14.95 -10.77 0.13
C ALA A 209 -14.29 -9.88 1.18
N TYR A 210 -12.97 -10.02 1.34
CA TYR A 210 -12.20 -9.24 2.31
C TYR A 210 -10.88 -8.71 1.74
N ALA A 211 -10.44 -9.22 0.58
CA ALA A 211 -9.30 -8.68 -0.14
C ALA A 211 -9.49 -8.79 -1.66
N ILE A 212 -8.84 -7.89 -2.41
CA ILE A 212 -8.78 -7.89 -3.87
C ILE A 212 -7.32 -7.71 -4.29
N VAL A 213 -6.83 -8.62 -5.12
CA VAL A 213 -5.49 -8.58 -5.72
C VAL A 213 -5.63 -8.14 -7.18
N LEU A 214 -5.31 -6.87 -7.45
CA LEU A 214 -5.43 -6.23 -8.75
C LEU A 214 -4.22 -6.56 -9.65
N ALA A 215 -4.49 -7.07 -10.87
CA ALA A 215 -3.50 -7.34 -11.91
C ALA A 215 -4.09 -7.23 -13.33
N GLY A 216 -3.24 -7.21 -14.36
CA GLY A 216 -3.71 -7.13 -15.75
C GLY A 216 -4.44 -5.81 -16.02
N SER A 217 -5.58 -5.84 -16.70
CA SER A 217 -6.37 -4.64 -17.03
C SER A 217 -7.62 -4.46 -16.16
N CYS A 218 -7.65 -5.04 -14.95
CA CYS A 218 -8.84 -5.04 -14.11
C CYS A 218 -9.11 -3.73 -13.35
N GLU A 219 -8.25 -2.71 -13.46
CA GLU A 219 -8.42 -1.42 -12.77
C GLU A 219 -8.59 -0.28 -13.79
N ILE A 220 -9.61 0.54 -13.56
CA ILE A 220 -9.78 1.84 -14.21
C ILE A 220 -9.80 2.91 -13.10
N ASP A 221 -8.90 3.88 -13.19
CA ASP A 221 -8.89 5.03 -12.28
C ASP A 221 -10.02 6.00 -12.63
N LEU A 222 -10.83 6.38 -11.63
CA LEU A 222 -11.94 7.32 -11.81
C LEU A 222 -11.55 8.77 -11.49
N GLY A 223 -10.30 9.01 -11.06
CA GLY A 223 -9.73 10.35 -10.87
C GLY A 223 -10.22 11.10 -9.63
N ARG A 224 -11.11 10.51 -8.82
CA ARG A 224 -11.67 11.13 -7.60
C ARG A 224 -11.08 10.47 -6.36
N ASN A 225 -10.22 11.16 -5.61
CA ASN A 225 -9.78 10.78 -4.25
C ASN A 225 -9.46 9.27 -4.02
N GLY A 226 -8.85 8.60 -5.01
CA GLY A 226 -8.51 7.18 -4.90
C GLY A 226 -9.65 6.20 -5.23
N GLU A 227 -10.73 6.68 -5.84
CA GLU A 227 -11.79 5.86 -6.43
C GLU A 227 -11.29 5.12 -7.67
N ILE A 228 -11.63 3.85 -7.73
CA ILE A 228 -11.33 2.98 -8.86
C ILE A 228 -12.58 2.20 -9.26
N ARG A 229 -12.63 1.84 -10.54
CA ARG A 229 -13.52 0.80 -11.03
C ARG A 229 -12.71 -0.47 -11.20
N TYR A 230 -13.12 -1.51 -10.49
CA TYR A 230 -12.57 -2.86 -10.59
C TYR A 230 -13.43 -3.70 -11.52
N GLU A 231 -12.85 -4.15 -12.64
CA GLU A 231 -13.47 -5.11 -13.55
C GLU A 231 -13.21 -6.54 -13.08
N ALA A 232 -14.22 -7.16 -12.49
CA ALA A 232 -14.11 -8.52 -11.99
C ALA A 232 -14.13 -9.51 -13.17
N GLY A 233 -13.29 -10.54 -13.08
CA GLY A 233 -13.32 -11.62 -14.07
C GLY A 233 -14.62 -12.40 -13.98
N ILE A 234 -15.27 -12.69 -15.11
CA ILE A 234 -16.54 -13.43 -15.15
C ILE A 234 -16.45 -14.81 -14.47
N ASN A 235 -15.25 -15.41 -14.45
CA ASN A 235 -14.99 -16.70 -13.82
C ASN A 235 -14.35 -16.58 -12.43
N ASP A 236 -14.30 -15.38 -11.85
CA ASP A 236 -13.79 -15.18 -10.50
C ASP A 236 -14.86 -15.65 -9.49
N PRO A 237 -14.60 -16.70 -8.70
CA PRO A 237 -15.59 -17.24 -7.77
C PRO A 237 -15.97 -16.24 -6.66
N GLY A 238 -15.16 -15.20 -6.44
CA GLY A 238 -15.40 -14.18 -5.44
C GLY A 238 -16.31 -13.04 -5.91
N VAL A 239 -16.72 -12.97 -7.19
CA VAL A 239 -17.51 -11.84 -7.71
C VAL A 239 -18.77 -11.57 -6.88
N PHE A 240 -19.58 -12.60 -6.63
CA PHE A 240 -20.79 -12.47 -5.82
C PHE A 240 -20.51 -12.21 -4.33
N LYS A 241 -19.30 -12.55 -3.87
CA LYS A 241 -18.87 -12.30 -2.49
C LYS A 241 -18.56 -10.83 -2.24
N LEU A 242 -18.17 -10.06 -3.26
CA LEU A 242 -18.04 -8.61 -3.13
C LEU A 242 -19.40 -7.95 -2.89
N THR A 243 -20.44 -8.36 -3.62
CA THR A 243 -21.79 -7.85 -3.36
C THR A 243 -22.23 -8.19 -1.95
N LYS A 244 -22.00 -9.43 -1.49
CA LYS A 244 -22.32 -9.80 -0.10
C LYS A 244 -21.60 -8.93 0.93
N THR A 245 -20.36 -8.52 0.67
CA THR A 245 -19.62 -7.59 1.56
C THR A 245 -20.21 -6.18 1.53
N MET A 246 -20.71 -5.71 0.38
CA MET A 246 -21.39 -4.43 0.26
C MET A 246 -22.68 -4.37 1.09
N LEU A 247 -23.45 -5.47 1.10
CA LEU A 247 -24.75 -5.59 1.78
C LEU A 247 -24.66 -5.89 3.29
N ARG A 248 -23.48 -5.88 3.90
CA ARG A 248 -23.39 -6.12 5.35
C ARG A 248 -23.99 -4.97 6.14
N GLU A 249 -24.43 -5.19 7.37
CA GLU A 249 -24.95 -4.09 8.21
C GLU A 249 -23.80 -3.24 8.76
N ASP A 250 -22.76 -3.89 9.30
CA ASP A 250 -21.63 -3.22 9.95
C ASP A 250 -20.75 -2.43 8.94
N PRO A 251 -20.65 -1.10 9.08
CA PRO A 251 -19.81 -0.26 8.22
C PRO A 251 -18.32 -0.63 8.22
N GLU A 252 -17.79 -1.20 9.31
CA GLU A 252 -16.40 -1.67 9.43
C GLU A 252 -16.16 -2.97 8.65
N GLU A 253 -17.22 -3.76 8.42
CA GLU A 253 -17.13 -4.99 7.62
C GLU A 253 -17.36 -4.76 6.12
N LYS A 254 -17.85 -3.59 5.72
CA LYS A 254 -18.03 -3.16 4.30
C LYS A 254 -16.71 -2.79 3.60
N VAL A 255 -15.57 -3.18 4.15
CA VAL A 255 -14.24 -2.78 3.66
C VAL A 255 -13.47 -3.98 3.12
N VAL A 256 -12.73 -3.76 2.05
CA VAL A 256 -11.86 -4.76 1.43
C VAL A 256 -10.44 -4.24 1.35
N ARG A 257 -9.47 -5.12 1.63
CA ARG A 257 -8.04 -4.84 1.43
C ARG A 257 -7.73 -4.86 -0.07
N VAL A 258 -7.08 -3.83 -0.58
CA VAL A 258 -6.65 -3.79 -1.99
C VAL A 258 -5.14 -3.94 -2.07
N LEU A 259 -4.70 -4.93 -2.84
CA LEU A 259 -3.31 -5.15 -3.19
C LEU A 259 -3.12 -4.94 -4.69
N ARG A 260 -2.07 -4.21 -5.09
CA ARG A 260 -1.73 -3.98 -6.50
C ARG A 260 -0.49 -4.76 -6.90
N SER A 261 -0.61 -5.53 -7.98
CA SER A 261 0.50 -6.26 -8.59
C SER A 261 1.26 -5.38 -9.58
N TRP A 262 2.57 -5.59 -9.72
CA TRP A 262 3.38 -4.96 -10.77
C TRP A 262 2.93 -5.30 -12.20
N LYS A 263 2.15 -6.39 -12.36
CA LYS A 263 1.54 -6.78 -13.64
C LYS A 263 0.25 -6.00 -13.96
N LEU A 264 -0.18 -5.11 -13.07
CA LEU A 264 -1.34 -4.26 -13.29
C LEU A 264 -1.02 -3.17 -14.32
N ARG A 265 -1.92 -2.98 -15.28
CA ARG A 265 -1.88 -1.92 -16.30
C ARG A 265 -2.56 -0.66 -15.77
N SER A 266 -2.01 -0.12 -14.69
CA SER A 266 -2.46 1.12 -14.06
C SER A 266 -1.25 1.98 -13.71
N LYS A 267 -1.40 3.30 -13.74
CA LYS A 267 -0.39 4.24 -13.23
C LYS A 267 -0.09 4.03 -11.74
N ASN A 268 -1.02 3.41 -11.02
CA ASN A 268 -0.91 3.13 -9.59
C ASN A 268 -0.20 1.80 -9.31
N ALA A 269 0.14 1.01 -10.34
CA ALA A 269 0.83 -0.26 -10.15
C ALA A 269 2.23 -0.05 -9.54
N PRO A 270 2.67 -0.88 -8.58
CA PRO A 270 4.04 -0.82 -8.09
C PRO A 270 5.02 -1.23 -9.20
N LYS A 271 6.23 -0.67 -9.17
CA LYS A 271 7.29 -1.00 -10.15
C LYS A 271 7.72 -2.47 -10.12
N ALA A 272 7.50 -3.15 -8.99
CA ALA A 272 7.86 -4.54 -8.77
C ALA A 272 6.97 -5.16 -7.69
N GLY A 273 6.83 -6.49 -7.71
CA GLY A 273 6.16 -7.25 -6.66
C GLY A 273 4.66 -6.93 -6.49
N LEU A 274 4.19 -7.05 -5.25
CA LEU A 274 2.82 -6.86 -4.83
C LEU A 274 2.81 -5.88 -3.65
N ARG A 275 2.04 -4.79 -3.74
CA ARG A 275 1.94 -3.75 -2.72
C ARG A 275 0.54 -3.73 -2.09
N TYR A 276 0.46 -3.55 -0.78
CA TYR A 276 -0.80 -3.24 -0.10
C TYR A 276 -1.09 -1.74 -0.16
N ASP A 277 -2.26 -1.37 -0.67
CA ASP A 277 -2.63 0.04 -0.91
C ASP A 277 -3.70 0.55 0.07
N GLY A 278 -4.18 -0.33 0.96
CA GLY A 278 -5.08 -0.01 2.04
C GLY A 278 -6.46 -0.62 1.91
N LEU A 279 -7.36 -0.11 2.76
CA LEU A 279 -8.77 -0.46 2.80
C LEU A 279 -9.60 0.42 1.87
N TYR A 280 -10.55 -0.23 1.20
CA TYR A 280 -11.49 0.38 0.27
C TYR A 280 -12.92 -0.02 0.64
N ARG A 281 -13.87 0.90 0.50
CA ARG A 281 -15.31 0.64 0.57
C ARG A 281 -15.84 0.35 -0.82
N ILE A 282 -16.76 -0.62 -0.92
CA ILE A 282 -17.51 -0.88 -2.16
C ILE A 282 -18.68 0.10 -2.20
N LEU A 283 -18.72 0.97 -3.21
CA LEU A 283 -19.77 1.98 -3.37
C LEU A 283 -20.96 1.47 -4.19
N SER A 284 -20.66 0.80 -5.29
CA SER A 284 -21.67 0.28 -6.22
C SER A 284 -21.09 -0.84 -7.07
N PHE A 285 -21.96 -1.57 -7.73
CA PHE A 285 -21.57 -2.48 -8.80
C PHE A 285 -22.48 -2.28 -10.00
N SER A 286 -22.02 -2.76 -11.16
CA SER A 286 -22.75 -2.67 -12.41
C SER A 286 -22.50 -3.92 -13.23
N VAL A 287 -23.53 -4.36 -13.94
CA VAL A 287 -23.49 -5.57 -14.78
C VAL A 287 -23.88 -5.14 -16.19
N HIS A 288 -22.98 -5.34 -17.14
CA HIS A 288 -23.21 -4.97 -18.53
C HIS A 288 -22.89 -6.14 -19.44
N LEU A 289 -23.64 -6.25 -20.53
CA LEU A 289 -23.44 -7.26 -21.56
C LEU A 289 -22.70 -6.61 -22.74
N SER A 290 -21.46 -7.05 -23.00
CA SER A 290 -20.67 -6.56 -24.14
C SER A 290 -20.69 -7.57 -25.28
N PRO A 291 -20.68 -7.13 -26.56
CA PRO A 291 -20.50 -8.03 -27.69
C PRO A 291 -19.15 -8.77 -27.61
N PRO A 292 -19.07 -10.09 -27.91
CA PRO A 292 -20.12 -10.96 -28.45
C PRO A 292 -20.85 -11.75 -27.34
N ASN A 293 -21.61 -11.06 -26.47
CA ASN A 293 -22.42 -11.65 -25.40
C ASN A 293 -21.63 -12.10 -24.16
N THR A 294 -20.62 -11.32 -23.77
CA THR A 294 -19.86 -11.54 -22.53
C THR A 294 -20.35 -10.60 -21.44
N TRP A 295 -20.71 -11.15 -20.27
CA TRP A 295 -21.07 -10.35 -19.11
C TRP A 295 -19.83 -9.74 -18.46
N HIS A 296 -19.91 -8.45 -18.17
CA HIS A 296 -18.90 -7.69 -17.44
C HIS A 296 -19.51 -7.22 -16.13
N ILE A 297 -18.89 -7.59 -15.02
CA ILE A 297 -19.25 -7.11 -13.70
C ILE A 297 -18.15 -6.17 -13.24
N ALA A 298 -18.54 -4.94 -12.91
CA ALA A 298 -17.62 -3.92 -12.45
C ALA A 298 -18.07 -3.33 -11.11
N PHE A 299 -17.13 -3.18 -10.19
CA PHE A 299 -17.36 -2.59 -8.86
C PHE A 299 -16.69 -1.23 -8.78
N THR A 300 -17.39 -0.24 -8.23
CA THR A 300 -16.82 1.05 -7.88
C THR A 300 -16.34 0.97 -6.44
N LEU A 301 -15.04 1.19 -6.23
CA LEU A 301 -14.38 1.12 -4.92
C LEU A 301 -13.85 2.51 -4.56
N SER A 302 -14.02 2.93 -3.32
CA SER A 302 -13.46 4.19 -2.80
C SER A 302 -12.53 3.94 -1.64
N ARG A 303 -11.35 4.56 -1.67
CA ARG A 303 -10.33 4.37 -0.64
C ARG A 303 -10.73 5.07 0.66
N LEU A 304 -10.51 4.43 1.81
CA LEU A 304 -10.81 5.11 3.08
C LEU A 304 -9.86 6.28 3.35
N PRO A 305 -10.38 7.44 3.80
CA PRO A 305 -9.60 8.67 3.97
C PRO A 305 -8.65 8.66 5.18
N ILE A 306 -8.88 7.78 6.16
CA ILE A 306 -8.07 7.70 7.41
C ILE A 306 -6.65 7.13 7.20
N GLN A 307 -6.34 6.64 6.00
CA GLN A 307 -5.07 5.99 5.69
C GLN A 307 -4.15 6.94 4.91
N PRO A 308 -2.80 6.77 4.99
CA PRO A 308 -1.83 7.54 4.21
C PRO A 308 -2.22 7.67 2.75
N SER A 309 -1.98 8.81 2.12
CA SER A 309 -2.44 9.07 0.74
C SER A 309 -1.90 8.02 -0.26
N LEU A 310 -2.65 7.75 -1.32
CA LEU A 310 -2.19 6.83 -2.37
C LEU A 310 -0.84 7.28 -2.98
N LEU A 311 -0.62 8.59 -3.09
CA LEU A 311 0.64 9.17 -3.57
C LEU A 311 1.84 8.77 -2.69
N GLN A 312 1.67 8.69 -1.37
CA GLN A 312 2.73 8.20 -0.49
C GLN A 312 3.02 6.72 -0.76
N ALA A 313 1.99 5.89 -0.97
CA ALA A 313 2.16 4.48 -1.31
C ALA A 313 2.89 4.24 -2.66
N LEU A 314 2.83 5.19 -3.61
CA LEU A 314 3.52 5.08 -4.90
C LEU A 314 5.05 5.07 -4.80
N HIS A 315 5.62 5.48 -3.65
CA HIS A 315 7.06 5.39 -3.40
C HIS A 315 7.53 3.95 -3.12
N ILE A 316 6.60 3.00 -3.03
CA ILE A 316 6.87 1.60 -2.78
C ILE A 316 6.72 0.83 -4.10
N PRO A 317 7.71 0.01 -4.49
CA PRO A 317 8.83 -0.46 -3.67
C PRO A 317 10.00 0.52 -3.49
N THR A 318 10.65 0.45 -2.32
CA THR A 318 11.92 1.13 -2.00
C THR A 318 13.09 0.55 -2.78
N SER A 319 14.25 1.21 -2.76
CA SER A 319 15.47 0.74 -3.44
C SER A 319 15.93 -0.67 -3.00
N ASP A 320 15.91 -0.98 -1.71
CA ASP A 320 16.24 -2.32 -1.19
C ASP A 320 15.22 -3.38 -1.65
N GLN A 321 13.93 -3.02 -1.70
CA GLN A 321 12.88 -3.91 -2.21
C GLN A 321 13.02 -4.15 -3.73
N LEU A 322 13.42 -3.13 -4.49
CA LEU A 322 13.72 -3.27 -5.92
C LEU A 322 14.94 -4.17 -6.17
N ASP A 323 15.94 -4.11 -5.30
CA ASP A 323 17.08 -5.01 -5.39
C ASP A 323 16.69 -6.47 -5.10
N ASP A 324 15.90 -6.69 -4.05
CA ASP A 324 15.37 -8.03 -3.74
C ASP A 324 14.50 -8.57 -4.88
N TRP A 325 13.77 -7.69 -5.57
CA TRP A 325 13.03 -8.05 -6.77
C TRP A 325 13.93 -8.48 -7.92
N LYS A 326 15.02 -7.77 -8.18
CA LYS A 326 16.01 -8.14 -9.21
C LYS A 326 16.66 -9.48 -8.89
N ASP A 327 17.08 -9.67 -7.64
CA ASP A 327 17.63 -10.93 -7.15
C ASP A 327 16.62 -12.07 -7.34
N TYR A 328 15.34 -11.83 -7.03
CA TYR A 328 14.26 -12.79 -7.25
C TYR A 328 14.04 -13.14 -8.73
N GLN A 329 13.99 -12.14 -9.62
CA GLN A 329 13.85 -12.39 -11.07
C GLN A 329 15.01 -13.21 -11.61
N HIS A 330 16.23 -12.92 -11.14
CA HIS A 330 17.41 -13.65 -11.56
C HIS A 330 17.38 -15.12 -11.07
N LEU A 331 16.99 -15.37 -9.81
CA LEU A 331 16.79 -16.74 -9.31
C LEU A 331 15.77 -17.52 -10.13
N LYS A 332 14.72 -16.83 -10.58
CA LYS A 332 13.68 -17.41 -11.41
C LYS A 332 14.16 -17.77 -12.81
N LEU A 333 15.07 -16.98 -13.41
CA LEU A 333 15.66 -17.27 -14.71
C LEU A 333 16.59 -18.50 -14.66
N ILE A 334 17.47 -18.56 -13.66
CA ILE A 334 18.35 -19.72 -13.42
C ILE A 334 17.53 -21.01 -13.39
N ASP A 335 16.46 -20.96 -12.62
CA ASP A 335 15.65 -22.12 -12.31
C ASP A 335 14.81 -22.62 -13.52
N ARG A 336 14.44 -21.72 -14.43
CA ARG A 336 13.79 -22.11 -15.70
C ARG A 336 14.77 -22.72 -16.69
N GLY A 337 16.08 -22.68 -16.41
CA GLY A 337 17.11 -23.09 -17.35
C GLY A 337 17.25 -22.14 -18.55
N ASP A 338 16.64 -20.95 -18.47
CA ASP A 338 16.59 -19.98 -19.57
C ASP A 338 17.91 -19.21 -19.73
N ASP A 339 18.89 -19.42 -18.85
CA ASP A 339 20.13 -18.63 -18.85
C ASP A 339 21.42 -19.48 -18.63
N PHE A 340 21.93 -20.02 -19.74
CA PHE A 340 23.22 -20.71 -19.82
C PHE A 340 24.43 -19.79 -19.56
N ALA A 341 24.25 -18.46 -19.61
CA ALA A 341 25.32 -17.50 -19.32
C ALA A 341 25.41 -17.25 -17.81
N VAL A 342 24.27 -17.08 -17.16
CA VAL A 342 24.18 -16.91 -15.71
C VAL A 342 24.58 -18.17 -14.92
N LEU A 343 24.23 -19.37 -15.40
CA LEU A 343 24.72 -20.62 -14.79
C LEU A 343 26.26 -20.70 -14.84
N ARG A 344 26.88 -20.19 -15.91
CA ARG A 344 28.34 -20.11 -16.03
C ARG A 344 28.96 -19.13 -15.04
N GLU A 345 28.31 -17.99 -14.80
CA GLU A 345 28.78 -16.99 -13.82
C GLU A 345 28.64 -17.48 -12.36
N ILE A 346 27.61 -18.28 -12.07
CA ILE A 346 27.38 -18.88 -10.73
C ILE A 346 28.30 -20.06 -10.47
N LEU A 347 28.53 -20.92 -11.48
CA LEU A 347 29.43 -22.07 -11.37
C LEU A 347 30.91 -21.68 -11.44
N ALA A 348 31.23 -20.46 -11.87
CA ALA A 348 32.58 -19.91 -11.88
C ALA A 348 33.04 -19.35 -10.51
N GLN A 349 32.35 -19.66 -9.41
CA GLN A 349 32.91 -19.40 -8.08
C GLN A 349 34.14 -20.30 -7.87
N PRO A 350 35.33 -19.75 -7.55
CA PRO A 350 36.47 -20.58 -7.22
C PRO A 350 36.22 -21.21 -5.85
N GLN A 351 35.97 -22.52 -5.83
CA GLN A 351 36.29 -23.31 -4.65
C GLN A 351 37.81 -23.23 -4.49
N GLY A 352 38.25 -22.77 -3.33
CA GLY A 352 39.67 -22.59 -3.04
C GLY A 352 40.49 -23.88 -3.17
N ALA A 353 41.73 -23.67 -3.60
CA ALA A 353 42.92 -24.53 -3.58
C ALA A 353 43.15 -25.49 -4.77
N GLY A 354 44.26 -25.25 -5.47
CA GLY A 354 45.03 -26.30 -6.16
C GLY A 354 45.56 -25.94 -7.55
N GLU A 355 46.78 -25.37 -7.58
CA GLU A 355 47.86 -25.55 -8.56
C GLU A 355 47.59 -25.71 -10.08
N GLU A 356 48.25 -24.79 -10.80
CA GLU A 356 49.09 -24.99 -11.99
C GLU A 356 48.51 -25.20 -13.41
N LEU A 357 48.92 -24.23 -14.25
CA LEU A 357 49.52 -24.33 -15.59
C LEU A 357 48.66 -24.71 -16.80
N GLY A 358 48.73 -23.84 -17.82
CA GLY A 358 48.54 -24.24 -19.22
C GLY A 358 48.10 -23.11 -20.15
N ASP A 359 49.06 -22.53 -20.85
CA ASP A 359 48.90 -21.60 -21.99
C ASP A 359 47.93 -22.11 -23.08
N GLY A 360 47.28 -21.20 -23.80
CA GLY A 360 46.56 -21.55 -25.03
C GLY A 360 45.78 -20.43 -25.70
N ASP A 361 46.37 -19.89 -26.76
CA ASP A 361 45.84 -18.90 -27.72
C ASP A 361 44.42 -19.15 -28.26
N GLY A 362 43.73 -18.04 -28.59
CA GLY A 362 43.21 -17.88 -29.95
C GLY A 362 41.68 -17.84 -30.17
N MET A 363 41.29 -16.83 -30.96
CA MET A 363 40.06 -16.73 -31.78
C MET A 363 38.75 -16.39 -31.06
N SER A 364 37.79 -15.64 -31.60
CA SER A 364 37.70 -14.70 -32.72
C SER A 364 36.29 -14.07 -32.61
N ASN A 365 36.14 -12.85 -33.13
CA ASN A 365 34.92 -12.06 -33.12
C ASN A 365 33.78 -12.72 -33.91
N GLY A 366 32.63 -12.96 -33.25
CA GLY A 366 31.37 -13.32 -33.89
C GLY A 366 30.26 -12.34 -33.52
N ARG A 367 30.10 -11.29 -34.33
CA ARG A 367 28.90 -10.43 -34.33
C ARG A 367 27.70 -11.27 -34.77
N HIS A 368 26.71 -11.45 -33.90
CA HIS A 368 25.35 -11.77 -34.30
C HIS A 368 24.41 -10.77 -33.61
N GLY A 369 23.91 -9.83 -34.41
CA GLY A 369 22.70 -9.10 -34.08
C GLY A 369 21.52 -10.05 -34.24
N SER A 370 20.77 -10.25 -33.17
CA SER A 370 19.43 -10.83 -33.23
C SER A 370 18.45 -9.75 -32.81
N GLU A 371 17.55 -9.48 -33.73
CA GLU A 371 16.51 -8.47 -33.68
C GLU A 371 15.57 -8.74 -32.50
N ASP A 372 15.44 -7.70 -31.69
CA ASP A 372 14.50 -7.59 -30.60
C ASP A 372 13.11 -7.35 -31.23
N SER A 373 12.37 -8.43 -31.51
CA SER A 373 10.99 -8.32 -32.00
C SER A 373 10.10 -9.47 -31.55
N GLY A 374 9.05 -9.11 -30.82
CA GLY A 374 7.74 -9.76 -30.94
C GLY A 374 7.49 -11.02 -30.13
N TYR A 375 7.07 -10.87 -28.87
CA TYR A 375 6.20 -11.86 -28.21
C TYR A 375 5.09 -11.21 -27.38
N PHE A 376 4.35 -10.29 -28.01
CA PHE A 376 2.96 -10.01 -27.68
C PHE A 376 2.10 -10.54 -28.83
N SER A 377 1.84 -11.84 -28.83
CA SER A 377 0.82 -12.43 -29.69
C SER A 377 -0.27 -13.05 -28.85
N ARG A 378 -1.47 -12.50 -29.06
CA ARG A 378 -2.77 -12.97 -28.60
C ARG A 378 -2.84 -14.49 -28.70
N ARG A 379 -2.92 -15.20 -27.57
CA ARG A 379 -3.59 -16.50 -27.56
C ARG A 379 -5.08 -16.24 -27.46
N GLY A 380 -5.71 -16.22 -28.64
CA GLY A 380 -7.14 -16.41 -28.77
C GLY A 380 -7.55 -17.68 -28.03
N SER A 381 -8.58 -17.54 -27.22
CA SER A 381 -9.32 -18.60 -26.57
C SER A 381 -9.72 -19.64 -27.62
N LYS A 382 -9.11 -20.83 -27.59
CA LYS A 382 -9.70 -22.01 -28.24
C LYS A 382 -10.90 -22.40 -27.40
N ALA A 383 -12.09 -22.10 -27.90
CA ALA A 383 -13.35 -22.57 -27.37
C ALA A 383 -13.37 -24.10 -27.40
N VAL A 384 -13.31 -24.72 -26.21
CA VAL A 384 -13.78 -26.09 -26.00
C VAL A 384 -15.27 -25.97 -25.69
N SER A 385 -16.09 -26.06 -26.74
CA SER A 385 -17.54 -25.88 -26.69
C SER A 385 -18.26 -27.16 -26.29
N THR A 386 -18.17 -27.57 -25.03
CA THR A 386 -19.06 -28.58 -24.42
C THR A 386 -19.15 -28.35 -22.92
N GLY A 387 -19.72 -27.22 -22.49
CA GLY A 387 -19.94 -26.95 -21.06
C GLY A 387 -20.38 -25.53 -20.68
N ALA A 388 -20.31 -24.57 -21.60
CA ALA A 388 -20.64 -23.16 -21.34
C ALA A 388 -22.09 -22.95 -20.86
N GLY A 389 -23.07 -23.57 -21.52
CA GLY A 389 -24.49 -23.31 -21.22
C GLY A 389 -24.95 -23.67 -19.80
N LYS A 390 -24.28 -24.60 -19.10
CA LYS A 390 -24.64 -24.96 -17.72
C LYS A 390 -24.04 -23.98 -16.70
N LYS A 391 -22.86 -23.43 -16.97
CA LYS A 391 -22.24 -22.40 -16.13
C LYS A 391 -22.95 -21.05 -16.29
N ASP A 392 -23.35 -20.73 -17.52
CA ASP A 392 -24.10 -19.51 -17.81
C ASP A 392 -25.48 -19.54 -17.14
N ALA A 393 -26.16 -20.69 -17.09
CA ALA A 393 -27.44 -20.83 -16.39
C ALA A 393 -27.33 -20.64 -14.86
N ILE A 394 -26.34 -21.27 -14.22
CA ILE A 394 -26.09 -21.12 -12.76
C ILE A 394 -25.75 -19.66 -12.44
N PHE A 395 -24.90 -19.03 -13.25
CA PHE A 395 -24.54 -17.63 -13.09
C PHE A 395 -25.74 -16.68 -13.22
N MET A 396 -26.65 -16.94 -14.17
CA MET A 396 -27.88 -16.15 -14.34
C MET A 396 -28.89 -16.37 -13.20
N GLU A 397 -28.95 -17.57 -12.64
CA GLU A 397 -29.77 -17.86 -11.45
C GLU A 397 -29.25 -17.11 -10.22
N GLU A 398 -27.94 -17.14 -9.98
CA GLU A 398 -27.30 -16.38 -8.90
C GLU A 398 -27.46 -14.86 -9.07
N LEU A 399 -27.31 -14.34 -10.29
CA LEU A 399 -27.59 -12.93 -10.59
C LEU A 399 -29.06 -12.57 -10.37
N GLY A 400 -29.99 -13.44 -10.78
CA GLY A 400 -31.43 -13.23 -10.59
C GLY A 400 -31.81 -13.16 -9.11
N GLN A 401 -31.29 -14.08 -8.30
CA GLN A 401 -31.48 -14.06 -6.85
C GLN A 401 -30.91 -12.77 -6.22
N MET A 402 -29.76 -12.31 -6.70
CA MET A 402 -29.12 -11.09 -6.19
C MET A 402 -29.91 -9.83 -6.52
N VAL A 403 -30.42 -9.71 -7.75
CA VAL A 403 -31.26 -8.58 -8.15
C VAL A 403 -32.55 -8.54 -7.33
N GLU A 404 -33.12 -9.71 -6.98
CA GLU A 404 -34.27 -9.74 -6.09
C GLU A 404 -33.96 -9.31 -4.65
N VAL A 405 -32.79 -9.67 -4.10
CA VAL A 405 -32.40 -9.23 -2.75
C VAL A 405 -32.27 -7.71 -2.71
N ILE A 406 -31.65 -7.10 -3.71
CA ILE A 406 -31.50 -5.63 -3.80
C ILE A 406 -32.86 -4.95 -3.93
N LYS A 407 -33.75 -5.46 -4.78
CA LYS A 407 -35.11 -4.91 -4.89
C LYS A 407 -35.86 -4.96 -3.56
N ARG A 408 -35.71 -6.03 -2.77
CA ARG A 408 -36.34 -6.14 -1.45
C ARG A 408 -35.77 -5.15 -0.43
N GLU A 409 -34.50 -4.77 -0.54
CA GLU A 409 -33.90 -3.74 0.31
C GLU A 409 -34.36 -2.35 -0.12
N ASP A 410 -34.34 -2.04 -1.43
CA ASP A 410 -34.86 -0.77 -1.96
C ASP A 410 -36.36 -0.56 -1.66
N ASP A 411 -37.15 -1.64 -1.64
CA ASP A 411 -38.58 -1.56 -1.30
C ASP A 411 -38.78 -1.37 0.22
N LYS A 412 -37.90 -1.91 1.08
CA LYS A 412 -37.93 -1.66 2.53
C LYS A 412 -37.59 -0.22 2.87
N ASP A 413 -36.55 0.34 2.23
CA ASP A 413 -36.14 1.72 2.47
C ASP A 413 -37.27 2.71 2.09
N LYS A 414 -38.07 2.39 1.05
CA LYS A 414 -39.25 3.18 0.66
C LYS A 414 -40.42 3.05 1.63
N ASP A 415 -40.64 1.86 2.18
CA ASP A 415 -41.68 1.65 3.18
C ASP A 415 -41.32 2.38 4.49
N GLU A 416 -40.04 2.40 4.88
CA GLU A 416 -39.54 3.18 6.03
C GLU A 416 -39.63 4.70 5.80
N GLU A 417 -39.24 5.20 4.61
CA GLU A 417 -39.43 6.62 4.24
C GLU A 417 -40.91 7.04 4.21
N ALA A 418 -41.82 6.13 3.84
CA ALA A 418 -43.26 6.40 3.83
C ALA A 418 -43.84 6.49 5.25
N GLU A 419 -43.39 5.65 6.18
CA GLU A 419 -43.79 5.73 7.60
C GLU A 419 -43.26 7.02 8.26
N GLU A 420 -42.02 7.43 7.97
CA GLU A 420 -41.44 8.65 8.53
C GLU A 420 -42.13 9.93 8.00
N ALA A 421 -42.55 9.94 6.73
CA ALA A 421 -43.30 11.04 6.14
C ALA A 421 -44.72 11.22 6.72
N ASP A 422 -45.37 10.13 7.13
CA ASP A 422 -46.68 10.18 7.79
C ASP A 422 -46.57 10.75 9.21
N ASP A 423 -45.48 10.43 9.93
CA ASP A 423 -45.18 10.97 11.26
C ASP A 423 -44.83 12.48 11.21
N GLU A 424 -43.99 12.92 10.25
CA GLU A 424 -43.69 14.35 10.05
C GLU A 424 -44.94 15.15 9.63
N GLY A 425 -45.83 14.54 8.83
CA GLY A 425 -47.10 15.14 8.43
C GLY A 425 -48.09 15.32 9.59
N ALA A 426 -48.00 14.49 10.63
CA ALA A 426 -48.79 14.66 11.85
C ALA A 426 -48.25 15.80 12.72
N GLU A 427 -46.93 15.90 12.91
CA GLU A 427 -46.32 17.01 13.67
C GLU A 427 -46.57 18.37 13.01
N MET A 428 -46.56 18.44 11.66
CA MET A 428 -46.81 19.70 10.97
C MET A 428 -48.25 20.21 11.15
N LYS A 429 -49.23 19.30 11.25
CA LYS A 429 -50.64 19.67 11.53
C LYS A 429 -50.84 20.19 12.94
N ASP A 430 -50.16 19.59 13.92
CA ASP A 430 -50.22 20.06 15.30
C ASP A 430 -49.62 21.48 15.43
N LEU A 431 -48.53 21.76 14.70
CA LEU A 431 -47.92 23.10 14.61
C LEU A 431 -48.83 24.12 13.90
N GLU A 432 -49.51 23.74 12.82
CA GLU A 432 -50.48 24.62 12.15
C GLU A 432 -51.65 24.97 13.07
N GLU A 433 -52.16 24.01 13.85
CA GLU A 433 -53.24 24.24 14.82
C GLU A 433 -52.79 25.15 15.98
N GLU A 434 -51.52 25.06 16.40
CA GLU A 434 -50.95 25.94 17.43
C GLU A 434 -50.79 27.38 16.91
N ILE A 435 -50.32 27.56 15.67
CA ILE A 435 -50.21 28.87 15.02
C ILE A 435 -51.60 29.52 14.84
N GLU A 436 -52.62 28.73 14.49
CA GLU A 436 -53.98 29.25 14.34
C GLU A 436 -54.56 29.71 15.69
N LYS A 437 -54.31 28.97 16.77
CA LYS A 437 -54.66 29.37 18.14
C LYS A 437 -53.94 30.64 18.61
N GLU A 438 -52.67 30.83 18.23
CA GLU A 438 -51.95 32.07 18.55
C GLU A 438 -52.49 33.28 17.79
N LYS A 439 -52.85 33.12 16.51
CA LYS A 439 -53.48 34.19 15.71
C LYS A 439 -54.86 34.59 16.23
N GLU A 440 -55.62 33.66 16.79
CA GLU A 440 -56.90 33.99 17.45
C GLU A 440 -56.67 34.80 18.74
N LYS A 441 -55.66 34.46 19.54
CA LYS A 441 -55.28 35.25 20.74
C LYS A 441 -54.78 36.65 20.41
N GLU A 442 -54.02 36.82 19.32
CA GLU A 442 -53.57 38.15 18.88
C GLU A 442 -54.75 39.05 18.46
N LYS A 443 -55.75 38.48 17.77
CA LYS A 443 -56.98 39.22 17.40
C LYS A 443 -57.84 39.61 18.60
N GLU A 444 -57.85 38.81 19.66
CA GLU A 444 -58.52 39.18 20.91
C GLU A 444 -57.82 40.33 21.61
N ASN A 445 -56.47 40.38 21.56
CA ASN A 445 -55.69 41.48 22.15
C ASN A 445 -55.76 42.80 21.34
N GLU A 446 -55.91 42.74 20.01
CA GLU A 446 -56.06 43.95 19.18
C GLU A 446 -57.38 44.68 19.44
N ASN A 447 -58.45 43.95 19.78
CA ASN A 447 -59.74 44.56 20.12
C ASN A 447 -59.77 45.26 21.49
N GLU A 448 -58.78 45.04 22.36
CA GLU A 448 -58.65 45.75 23.64
C GLU A 448 -57.89 47.08 23.55
N ASN A 449 -57.26 47.39 22.40
CA ASN A 449 -56.36 48.54 22.27
C ASN A 449 -56.86 49.68 21.35
N GLU A 450 -58.07 49.56 20.79
CA GLU A 450 -58.74 50.68 20.08
C GLU A 450 -59.43 51.61 21.07
N GLY A 451 -58.64 52.40 21.78
CA GLY A 451 -59.18 53.37 22.73
C GLY A 451 -58.17 54.32 23.34
N ILE A 452 -57.30 54.97 22.55
CA ILE A 452 -56.70 56.26 22.92
C ILE A 452 -56.47 57.12 21.66
N GLU A 453 -56.75 58.39 21.86
CA GLU A 453 -56.96 59.52 20.95
C GLU A 453 -55.69 60.15 20.34
N ASP A 454 -55.95 60.79 19.20
CA ASP A 454 -55.59 62.17 18.81
C ASP A 454 -54.15 62.67 18.56
N SER A 455 -54.03 63.18 17.33
CA SER A 455 -53.64 64.55 16.96
C SER A 455 -52.21 64.86 16.47
N ASP A 456 -52.25 65.51 15.30
CA ASP A 456 -51.38 66.57 14.79
C ASP A 456 -49.97 66.26 14.24
N GLY A 457 -49.74 66.76 13.02
CA GLY A 457 -48.42 67.28 12.64
C GLY A 457 -47.98 67.08 11.18
N LYS A 458 -48.49 67.93 10.29
CA LYS A 458 -48.06 68.09 8.88
C LYS A 458 -46.56 68.36 8.70
N GLN A 459 -46.01 67.88 7.56
CA GLN A 459 -45.17 68.56 6.53
C GLN A 459 -44.33 67.48 5.83
N GLY A 460 -44.34 67.20 4.52
CA GLY A 460 -44.63 68.02 3.35
C GLY A 460 -43.32 68.49 2.73
N LEU A 461 -42.82 67.81 1.68
CA LEU A 461 -42.13 68.40 0.51
C LEU A 461 -41.68 67.31 -0.51
N ASN A 462 -42.40 67.28 -1.64
CA ASN A 462 -41.99 66.77 -2.95
C ASN A 462 -40.85 67.64 -3.51
N MET A 463 -39.93 67.07 -4.29
CA MET A 463 -39.56 67.58 -5.63
C MET A 463 -38.88 66.48 -6.46
N ASN A 464 -39.46 66.24 -7.63
CA ASN A 464 -38.96 65.46 -8.78
C ASN A 464 -37.94 66.28 -9.60
N VAL A 465 -37.43 65.64 -10.66
CA VAL A 465 -36.86 66.20 -11.92
C VAL A 465 -35.32 66.37 -11.86
N ASP A 466 -34.46 65.90 -12.79
CA ASP A 466 -34.56 65.65 -14.23
C ASP A 466 -33.47 64.68 -14.75
N GLU A 467 -33.70 64.15 -15.96
CA GLU A 467 -32.77 63.41 -16.82
C GLU A 467 -31.74 64.33 -17.52
N ASN A 468 -30.50 63.85 -17.73
CA ASN A 468 -29.83 63.97 -19.03
C ASN A 468 -28.51 63.18 -19.15
N GLN A 469 -28.27 62.70 -20.37
CA GLN A 469 -27.18 61.83 -20.82
C GLN A 469 -25.93 62.59 -21.31
N THR A 470 -24.90 61.78 -21.57
CA THR A 470 -23.69 61.92 -22.44
C THR A 470 -22.50 62.77 -21.96
N ASN A 471 -21.37 62.11 -21.67
CA ASN A 471 -20.26 61.94 -22.62
C ASN A 471 -19.09 61.12 -22.01
N ASP A 472 -18.40 60.43 -22.91
CA ASP A 472 -17.23 59.57 -22.73
C ASP A 472 -15.99 60.29 -22.21
N GLU A 473 -15.22 59.64 -21.32
CA GLU A 473 -13.76 59.40 -21.42
C GLU A 473 -13.22 58.56 -20.23
N PRO A 474 -12.04 57.89 -20.37
CA PRO A 474 -11.75 56.63 -19.69
C PRO A 474 -11.13 56.77 -18.30
N ILE A 475 -11.61 55.92 -17.37
CA ILE A 475 -11.15 55.84 -15.98
C ILE A 475 -9.93 54.89 -15.87
N PRO A 476 -8.83 55.31 -15.23
CA PRO A 476 -7.72 54.43 -14.88
C PRO A 476 -8.03 53.59 -13.64
N ILE A 477 -7.59 52.32 -13.67
CA ILE A 477 -7.70 51.34 -12.58
C ILE A 477 -6.97 51.86 -11.33
N PRO A 478 -7.62 51.99 -10.16
CA PRO A 478 -6.91 52.18 -8.91
C PRO A 478 -6.52 50.83 -8.30
N ALA A 479 -5.24 50.69 -7.97
CA ALA A 479 -4.73 49.71 -7.04
C ALA A 479 -5.29 50.00 -5.64
N ASN A 480 -5.78 48.97 -4.94
CA ASN A 480 -5.96 49.03 -3.50
C ASN A 480 -5.33 47.79 -2.84
N PRO A 481 -4.45 47.97 -1.83
CA PRO A 481 -3.84 46.90 -1.05
C PRO A 481 -4.70 46.56 0.18
N ALA A 482 -4.21 45.58 0.94
CA ALA A 482 -4.67 45.13 2.26
C ALA A 482 -5.77 44.06 2.28
N LEU A 483 -5.35 42.82 2.56
CA LEU A 483 -6.08 41.93 3.46
C LEU A 483 -5.05 41.15 4.29
N ALA A 484 -4.95 41.59 5.54
CA ALA A 484 -4.25 40.92 6.62
C ALA A 484 -4.97 39.62 6.98
N ARG A 485 -4.16 38.65 7.38
CA ARG A 485 -4.57 37.34 7.89
C ARG A 485 -5.17 37.50 9.29
N GLU A 486 -6.28 36.84 9.54
CA GLU A 486 -6.70 36.45 10.90
C GLU A 486 -6.98 34.93 10.98
N PRO A 487 -6.84 34.33 12.18
CA PRO A 487 -6.59 32.90 12.34
C PRO A 487 -7.84 32.07 12.61
N VAL A 488 -7.71 30.80 12.23
CA VAL A 488 -8.67 29.70 12.43
C VAL A 488 -8.81 29.38 13.92
N ASN A 489 -10.05 29.41 14.45
CA ASN A 489 -10.40 28.84 15.75
C ASN A 489 -11.54 27.81 15.62
N GLN A 490 -11.19 26.59 16.03
CA GLN A 490 -11.92 25.68 16.92
C GLN A 490 -13.41 25.39 16.66
N ILE A 491 -13.69 24.18 16.17
CA ILE A 491 -14.74 23.30 16.71
C ILE A 491 -14.18 21.87 16.71
N TYR A 492 -13.78 21.36 17.89
CA TYR A 492 -13.59 19.92 18.13
C TYR A 492 -14.61 19.48 19.18
N ALA A 493 -15.58 18.69 18.74
CA ALA A 493 -16.49 17.99 19.65
C ALA A 493 -15.71 16.87 20.36
N GLN A 494 -15.79 16.87 21.69
CA GLN A 494 -15.24 15.85 22.57
C GLN A 494 -16.13 14.59 22.51
N VAL A 495 -15.59 13.47 22.05
CA VAL A 495 -16.13 12.14 22.36
C VAL A 495 -15.17 11.48 23.35
N ARG A 496 -15.59 11.42 24.62
CA ARG A 496 -14.94 10.63 25.68
C ARG A 496 -15.23 9.16 25.42
N ILE A 497 -14.21 8.38 25.04
CA ILE A 497 -14.24 6.92 25.18
C ILE A 497 -13.29 6.54 26.31
N GLY A 498 -13.87 6.03 27.40
CA GLY A 498 -13.13 5.56 28.56
C GLY A 498 -12.35 4.29 28.25
N THR A 499 -11.02 4.41 28.14
CA THR A 499 -10.10 3.28 28.09
C THR A 499 -9.86 2.75 29.50
N ARG A 500 -10.48 1.61 29.85
CA ARG A 500 -10.04 0.80 30.99
C ARG A 500 -8.69 0.18 30.64
N PHE A 501 -7.63 0.67 31.31
CA PHE A 501 -6.32 0.03 31.34
C PHE A 501 -6.45 -1.38 31.93
N ILE A 502 -6.29 -2.41 31.10
CA ILE A 502 -6.03 -3.78 31.55
C ILE A 502 -4.51 -3.97 31.45
N SER A 503 -3.85 -4.10 32.61
CA SER A 503 -2.42 -4.42 32.67
C SER A 503 -2.13 -5.78 32.01
N PRO A 504 -1.00 -5.93 31.30
CA PRO A 504 -0.64 -7.20 30.69
C PRO A 504 -0.34 -8.25 31.76
N ARG A 505 -1.10 -9.35 31.76
CA ARG A 505 -0.79 -10.56 32.55
C ARG A 505 0.55 -11.14 32.05
N ARG A 506 1.44 -11.43 33.00
CA ARG A 506 2.69 -12.17 32.76
C ARG A 506 2.39 -13.50 32.02
N PRO A 507 3.19 -13.90 31.02
CA PRO A 507 3.08 -15.22 30.44
C PRO A 507 3.36 -16.28 31.52
N ALA A 508 2.48 -17.25 31.63
CA ALA A 508 2.67 -18.40 32.50
C ALA A 508 3.85 -19.24 31.99
N GLU A 509 4.76 -19.57 32.90
CA GLU A 509 5.85 -20.51 32.64
C GLU A 509 5.30 -21.87 32.17
N PRO A 510 5.96 -22.54 31.22
CA PRO A 510 5.55 -23.87 30.80
C PRO A 510 5.79 -24.87 31.94
N ARG A 511 4.70 -25.45 32.45
CA ARG A 511 4.77 -26.62 33.33
C ARG A 511 5.30 -27.80 32.52
N LEU A 512 6.55 -28.17 32.78
CA LEU A 512 7.12 -29.45 32.36
C LEU A 512 6.26 -30.60 32.90
N SER A 513 5.90 -31.55 32.04
CA SER A 513 5.25 -32.79 32.45
C SER A 513 6.22 -33.64 33.27
N ALA A 514 5.68 -34.39 34.23
CA ALA A 514 6.45 -35.12 35.23
C ALA A 514 7.26 -36.34 34.69
N ASP A 515 7.29 -36.58 33.38
CA ASP A 515 7.91 -37.76 32.78
C ASP A 515 9.27 -37.52 32.09
N GLU A 516 9.78 -36.28 32.04
CA GLU A 516 11.11 -35.98 31.46
C GLU A 516 12.23 -35.69 32.48
N ALA A 517 11.95 -35.80 33.78
CA ALA A 517 12.93 -35.48 34.84
C ALA A 517 13.84 -36.65 35.27
N VAL A 518 13.76 -37.83 34.64
CA VAL A 518 14.47 -39.05 35.12
C VAL A 518 15.72 -39.41 34.29
N VAL A 519 15.97 -38.77 33.13
CA VAL A 519 17.10 -39.17 32.25
C VAL A 519 18.31 -38.23 32.33
N ALA A 520 18.22 -37.09 33.03
CA ALA A 520 19.31 -36.10 33.10
C ALA A 520 20.05 -36.03 34.47
N ARG A 521 20.10 -37.14 35.23
CA ARG A 521 20.94 -37.26 36.44
C ARG A 521 21.67 -38.61 36.48
N SER A 522 22.61 -38.81 35.56
CA SER A 522 23.63 -39.86 35.66
C SER A 522 24.73 -39.60 34.63
N ARG A 523 25.62 -38.63 34.90
CA ARG A 523 26.96 -38.48 34.28
C ARG A 523 27.67 -37.23 34.83
N SER A 524 28.16 -37.31 36.06
CA SER A 524 29.24 -36.44 36.55
C SER A 524 29.74 -36.91 37.93
N SER A 525 30.50 -38.00 37.94
CA SER A 525 31.42 -38.29 39.05
C SER A 525 32.47 -39.30 38.60
N GLY A 526 33.73 -38.89 38.57
CA GLY A 526 34.87 -39.81 38.59
C GLY A 526 35.98 -39.49 37.59
N LEU A 527 36.89 -38.58 37.94
CA LEU A 527 38.30 -38.63 37.56
C LEU A 527 39.10 -37.62 38.40
N GLU A 528 39.48 -38.06 39.60
CA GLU A 528 40.66 -37.60 40.34
C GLU A 528 41.30 -38.82 41.00
N LYS A 529 42.36 -39.33 40.37
CA LYS A 529 43.63 -39.81 40.97
C LYS A 529 44.56 -40.30 39.87
#